data_AF-A0A950I3R1-F1
#
_entry.id   AF-A0A950I3R1-F1
#
_cell.length_a   1.000
_cell.length_b   1.000
_cell.length_c   1.000
_cell.angle_alpha   90.00
_cell.angle_beta   90.00
_cell.angle_gamma   90.00
#
_symmetry.space_group_name_H-M   'P 1'
#
loop_
_entity.id
_entity.type
_entity.pdbx_description
1 polymer ?
#
loop_
_entity_poly.entity_id
_entity_poly.type
_entity_poly.pdbx_seq_one_letter_code
_entity_poly.pdbx_strand_id
1 'polypeptide(L)'
;MLRLICLLTLLCATGTAAAQGIVLPWGVPTDFIAWEQFALITAPSGDPQTGKVEFETWASDQDIYASNPAQWPAVDAPKILHVSALGQMHLLGRKSSEFDPARCRSPRGLPAPAGNGAAAGTRFPLDGCIGEEVRRNWASFQYIVSNGLDSHAGLAHAYAIGLRVNLPADAIEFKGDWAKVSDVAKWLQTDAGFVRQHYYTAYAFNASTRTEVALLAFHISSKQIANWVWADFEAGTNPGRCDTIGCHDSFGAAVANVAPNQVGNQAYGACAKSTALQALLHNAGTAPVWNNYCLKGSQAAFIDRNANPYLLGNSVIEPLNAGIPVARSSCMTCHAYASFDQRGNPNASPLIEPLNSPVGLVDQSKMIGYLSNDFIWGISLPEMK
;
A
#
# COMPACT_ATOMS: atom_id res chain seq x y z
N MET A 1 -27.89 23.63 54.91
CA MET A 1 -28.25 23.23 53.54
C MET A 1 -27.04 23.44 52.65
N LEU A 2 -26.22 22.41 52.41
CA LEU A 2 -25.11 22.44 51.44
C LEU A 2 -25.37 21.30 50.46
N ARG A 3 -25.72 21.63 49.22
CA ARG A 3 -25.94 20.65 48.14
C ARG A 3 -24.59 20.31 47.52
N LEU A 4 -24.19 19.06 47.65
CA LEU A 4 -23.07 18.45 46.93
C LEU A 4 -23.53 18.22 45.48
N ILE A 5 -22.95 18.96 44.52
CA ILE A 5 -23.15 18.69 43.10
C ILE A 5 -22.07 17.68 42.69
N CYS A 6 -22.49 16.45 42.45
CA CYS A 6 -21.67 15.40 41.88
C CYS A 6 -21.56 15.67 40.37
N LEU A 7 -20.41 16.19 39.92
CA LEU A 7 -20.09 16.32 38.51
C LEU A 7 -19.72 14.91 37.98
N LEU A 8 -20.66 14.24 37.32
CA LEU A 8 -20.32 13.11 36.45
C LEU A 8 -19.62 13.68 35.21
N THR A 9 -18.30 13.61 35.17
CA THR A 9 -17.54 13.70 33.92
C THR A 9 -17.89 12.48 33.07
N LEU A 10 -18.79 12.66 32.11
CA LEU A 10 -18.90 11.78 30.95
C LEU A 10 -17.58 11.92 30.18
N LEU A 11 -16.67 10.96 30.34
CA LEU A 11 -15.63 10.74 29.34
C LEU A 11 -16.33 10.33 28.05
N CYS A 12 -16.47 11.27 27.10
CA CYS A 12 -16.61 10.90 25.70
C CYS A 12 -15.35 10.12 25.34
N ALA A 13 -15.45 8.79 25.31
CA ALA A 13 -14.49 7.98 24.60
C ALA A 13 -14.52 8.46 23.14
N THR A 14 -13.53 9.28 22.76
CA THR A 14 -13.25 9.57 21.36
C THR A 14 -12.97 8.24 20.70
N GLY A 15 -13.96 7.69 19.99
CA GLY A 15 -13.81 6.42 19.29
C GLY A 15 -12.59 6.51 18.40
N THR A 16 -11.60 5.66 18.63
CA THR A 16 -10.50 5.46 17.70
C THR A 16 -11.12 5.11 16.35
N ALA A 17 -10.78 5.86 15.30
CA ALA A 17 -11.28 5.59 13.96
C ALA A 17 -10.96 4.12 13.58
N ALA A 18 -12.00 3.37 13.22
CA ALA A 18 -11.87 1.97 12.82
C ALA A 18 -11.48 1.86 11.33
N ALA A 19 -10.86 0.76 10.93
CA ALA A 19 -10.74 0.34 9.55
C ALA A 19 -12.13 0.33 8.90
N GLN A 20 -12.19 0.69 7.63
CA GLN A 20 -13.46 0.94 6.95
C GLN A 20 -13.65 0.07 5.72
N GLY A 21 -14.90 0.03 5.29
CA GLY A 21 -15.37 -0.26 3.95
C GLY A 21 -16.63 0.59 3.74
N ILE A 22 -16.90 1.01 2.51
CA ILE A 22 -18.13 1.76 2.20
C ILE A 22 -19.00 0.97 1.23
N VAL A 23 -20.30 1.17 1.32
CA VAL A 23 -21.24 0.68 0.30
C VAL A 23 -21.41 1.77 -0.74
N LEU A 24 -21.08 1.45 -1.98
CA LEU A 24 -21.22 2.37 -3.11
C LEU A 24 -22.70 2.66 -3.39
N PRO A 25 -23.05 3.75 -4.10
CA PRO A 25 -24.44 4.14 -4.31
C PRO A 25 -25.33 3.06 -4.96
N TRP A 26 -24.75 2.11 -5.69
CA TRP A 26 -25.44 0.98 -6.30
C TRP A 26 -25.43 -0.30 -5.45
N GLY A 27 -25.08 -0.23 -4.16
CA GLY A 27 -25.23 -1.32 -3.20
C GLY A 27 -24.05 -2.29 -3.11
N VAL A 28 -22.97 -2.08 -3.85
CA VAL A 28 -21.76 -2.93 -3.80
C VAL A 28 -20.80 -2.42 -2.72
N PRO A 29 -20.37 -3.24 -1.76
CA PRO A 29 -19.35 -2.85 -0.79
C PRO A 29 -17.98 -2.76 -1.46
N THR A 30 -17.16 -1.78 -1.08
CA THR A 30 -15.78 -1.65 -1.58
C THR A 30 -14.91 -2.84 -1.21
N ASP A 31 -15.24 -3.59 -0.15
CA ASP A 31 -14.56 -4.84 0.20
C ASP A 31 -14.79 -5.94 -0.84
N PHE A 32 -15.96 -5.97 -1.50
CA PHE A 32 -16.17 -6.88 -2.64
C PHE A 32 -15.25 -6.52 -3.80
N ILE A 33 -15.18 -5.23 -4.15
CA ILE A 33 -14.29 -4.76 -5.23
C ILE A 33 -12.83 -5.07 -4.88
N ALA A 34 -12.42 -4.84 -3.63
CA ALA A 34 -11.10 -5.18 -3.15
C ALA A 34 -10.75 -6.66 -3.41
N TRP A 35 -11.66 -7.57 -3.08
CA TRP A 35 -11.47 -9.00 -3.29
C TRP A 35 -11.60 -9.44 -4.75
N GLU A 36 -12.44 -8.77 -5.55
CA GLU A 36 -12.50 -8.99 -7.00
C GLU A 36 -11.15 -8.64 -7.65
N GLN A 37 -10.60 -7.47 -7.32
CA GLN A 37 -9.29 -7.07 -7.83
C GLN A 37 -8.19 -7.98 -7.30
N PHE A 38 -8.20 -8.34 -6.01
CA PHE A 38 -7.28 -9.32 -5.46
C PHE A 38 -7.30 -10.62 -6.27
N ALA A 39 -8.49 -11.18 -6.52
CA ALA A 39 -8.62 -12.45 -7.24
C ALA A 39 -8.11 -12.34 -8.68
N LEU A 40 -8.42 -11.22 -9.37
CA LEU A 40 -7.94 -10.94 -10.71
C LEU A 40 -6.40 -10.88 -10.76
N ILE A 41 -5.78 -10.10 -9.88
CA ILE A 41 -4.35 -9.82 -9.99
C ILE A 41 -3.46 -10.96 -9.44
N THR A 42 -4.02 -11.82 -8.60
CA THR A 42 -3.34 -12.99 -8.01
C THR A 42 -3.66 -14.30 -8.75
N ALA A 43 -4.50 -14.23 -9.78
CA ALA A 43 -4.70 -15.34 -10.70
C ALA A 43 -3.41 -15.62 -11.50
N PRO A 44 -3.21 -16.85 -12.01
CA PRO A 44 -2.10 -17.15 -12.91
C PRO A 44 -2.12 -16.22 -14.12
N SER A 45 -0.97 -15.68 -14.51
CA SER A 45 -0.85 -14.76 -15.67
C SER A 45 -1.12 -15.39 -17.04
N GLY A 46 -1.47 -16.67 -17.07
CA GLY A 46 -1.65 -17.44 -18.30
C GLY A 46 -0.35 -17.91 -18.96
N ASP A 47 0.83 -17.48 -18.49
CA ASP A 47 2.12 -18.01 -18.94
C ASP A 47 2.57 -19.21 -18.09
N PRO A 48 2.51 -20.45 -18.62
CA PRO A 48 2.85 -21.64 -17.87
C PRO A 48 4.35 -21.78 -17.56
N GLN A 49 5.22 -20.99 -18.21
CA GLN A 49 6.68 -21.09 -18.04
C GLN A 49 7.19 -20.33 -16.81
N THR A 50 6.48 -19.27 -16.40
CA THR A 50 6.95 -18.37 -15.34
C THR A 50 6.34 -18.72 -13.98
N GLY A 51 5.15 -19.31 -13.94
CA GLY A 51 4.40 -19.54 -12.69
C GLY A 51 3.99 -18.25 -11.97
N LYS A 52 4.12 -17.10 -12.64
CA LYS A 52 3.78 -15.78 -12.10
C LYS A 52 2.28 -15.59 -12.02
N VAL A 53 1.89 -14.70 -11.12
CA VAL A 53 0.54 -14.14 -11.10
C VAL A 53 0.44 -12.89 -11.98
N GLU A 54 -0.77 -12.49 -12.31
CA GLU A 54 -1.06 -11.39 -13.25
C GLU A 54 -0.30 -10.11 -12.92
N PHE A 55 -0.32 -9.62 -11.66
CA PHE A 55 0.38 -8.37 -11.33
C PHE A 55 1.89 -8.42 -11.57
N GLU A 56 2.52 -9.60 -11.53
CA GLU A 56 3.97 -9.74 -11.72
C GLU A 56 4.41 -9.60 -13.18
N THR A 57 3.45 -9.46 -14.10
CA THR A 57 3.67 -9.18 -15.52
C THR A 57 3.48 -7.70 -15.87
N TRP A 58 3.01 -6.91 -14.90
CA TRP A 58 2.72 -5.49 -15.10
C TRP A 58 3.97 -4.62 -14.99
N ALA A 59 3.92 -3.46 -15.64
CA ALA A 59 5.02 -2.49 -15.66
C ALA A 59 5.27 -1.89 -14.26
N SER A 60 6.52 -1.96 -13.82
CA SER A 60 7.00 -1.36 -12.57
C SER A 60 7.34 0.12 -12.72
N ASP A 61 7.63 0.80 -11.61
CA ASP A 61 8.22 2.16 -11.64
C ASP A 61 9.50 2.20 -12.51
N GLN A 62 10.33 1.15 -12.49
CA GLN A 62 11.56 1.06 -13.26
C GLN A 62 11.30 1.00 -14.78
N ASP A 63 10.26 0.27 -15.16
CA ASP A 63 9.85 0.08 -16.55
C ASP A 63 9.28 1.37 -17.17
N ILE A 64 8.59 2.18 -16.35
CA ILE A 64 7.92 3.40 -16.80
C ILE A 64 8.86 4.62 -16.72
N TYR A 65 9.47 4.84 -15.56
CA TYR A 65 10.10 6.13 -15.24
C TYR A 65 11.61 6.12 -15.40
N ALA A 66 12.27 4.97 -15.20
CA ALA A 66 13.72 4.85 -15.34
C ALA A 66 14.15 4.41 -16.75
N SER A 67 13.37 3.56 -17.41
CA SER A 67 13.63 3.11 -18.79
C SER A 67 13.39 4.24 -19.81
N ASN A 68 14.24 4.31 -20.83
CA ASN A 68 14.12 5.27 -21.93
C ASN A 68 14.30 4.59 -23.30
N PRO A 69 13.24 4.45 -24.12
CA PRO A 69 11.84 4.82 -23.82
C PRO A 69 11.26 3.96 -22.68
N ALA A 70 10.11 4.37 -22.11
CA ALA A 70 9.34 3.51 -21.22
C ALA A 70 9.00 2.19 -21.94
N GLN A 71 9.03 1.07 -21.21
CA GLN A 71 8.82 -0.26 -21.81
C GLN A 71 7.79 -1.05 -21.01
N TRP A 72 6.98 -1.84 -21.71
CA TRP A 72 6.23 -2.88 -21.03
C TRP A 72 7.17 -4.06 -20.79
N PRO A 73 7.24 -4.61 -19.57
CA PRO A 73 8.20 -5.65 -19.25
C PRO A 73 7.91 -6.94 -20.02
N ALA A 74 8.96 -7.72 -20.26
CA ALA A 74 8.80 -9.10 -20.66
C ALA A 74 8.11 -9.90 -19.54
N VAL A 75 7.35 -10.93 -19.92
CA VAL A 75 6.61 -11.77 -18.96
C VAL A 75 7.52 -12.41 -17.91
N ASP A 76 8.77 -12.70 -18.25
CA ASP A 76 9.79 -13.30 -17.39
C ASP A 76 10.75 -12.26 -16.75
N ALA A 77 10.46 -10.95 -16.90
CA ALA A 77 11.31 -9.90 -16.34
C ALA A 77 11.59 -10.12 -14.85
N PRO A 78 12.85 -9.94 -14.39
CA PRO A 78 13.22 -10.17 -13.00
C PRO A 78 12.50 -9.18 -12.08
N LYS A 79 12.11 -9.65 -10.89
CA LYS A 79 11.57 -8.76 -9.85
C LYS A 79 12.70 -7.90 -9.29
N ILE A 80 12.63 -6.60 -9.49
CA ILE A 80 13.52 -5.60 -8.89
C ILE A 80 12.71 -4.87 -7.82
N LEU A 81 13.29 -4.74 -6.64
CA LEU A 81 12.69 -4.00 -5.53
C LEU A 81 13.45 -2.70 -5.31
N HIS A 82 12.78 -1.71 -4.75
CA HIS A 82 13.38 -0.47 -4.30
C HIS A 82 13.08 -0.25 -2.83
N VAL A 83 13.85 0.62 -2.19
CA VAL A 83 13.46 1.17 -0.88
C VAL A 83 12.15 1.96 -0.98
N SER A 84 11.40 2.07 0.12
CA SER A 84 10.14 2.82 0.12
C SER A 84 10.33 4.26 -0.35
N ALA A 85 9.64 4.66 -1.42
CA ALA A 85 9.66 6.04 -1.88
C ALA A 85 9.13 6.98 -0.80
N LEU A 86 8.00 6.61 -0.17
CA LEU A 86 7.39 7.34 0.95
C LEU A 86 8.34 7.45 2.15
N GLY A 87 9.02 6.34 2.50
CA GLY A 87 10.05 6.35 3.54
C GLY A 87 11.20 7.30 3.24
N GLN A 88 11.46 7.62 1.97
CA GLN A 88 12.57 8.49 1.56
C GLN A 88 12.18 9.93 1.24
N MET A 89 10.90 10.27 1.08
CA MET A 89 10.50 11.63 0.63
C MET A 89 10.99 12.78 1.54
N HIS A 90 11.20 12.52 2.83
CA HIS A 90 11.80 13.50 3.75
C HIS A 90 13.31 13.74 3.54
N LEU A 91 14.01 12.90 2.78
CA LEU A 91 15.45 13.00 2.48
C LEU A 91 15.74 13.84 1.23
N LEU A 92 14.89 14.84 0.96
CA LEU A 92 14.92 15.81 -0.15
C LEU A 92 16.17 15.70 -1.05
N GLY A 93 15.97 15.28 -2.30
CA GLY A 93 17.04 15.27 -3.33
C GLY A 93 17.91 14.01 -3.37
N ARG A 94 17.57 12.95 -2.64
CA ARG A 94 18.19 11.63 -2.80
C ARG A 94 17.34 10.74 -3.70
N LYS A 95 17.95 10.18 -4.75
CA LYS A 95 17.36 9.13 -5.58
C LYS A 95 17.00 7.92 -4.72
N SER A 96 15.87 7.29 -5.01
CA SER A 96 15.55 5.98 -4.45
C SER A 96 16.72 5.04 -4.72
N SER A 97 17.24 4.47 -3.64
CA SER A 97 18.29 3.47 -3.76
C SER A 97 17.62 2.14 -4.06
N GLU A 98 18.10 1.43 -5.07
CA GLU A 98 17.74 0.04 -5.31
C GLU A 98 17.84 -0.73 -3.99
N PHE A 99 16.84 -1.59 -3.74
CA PHE A 99 16.89 -2.48 -2.60
C PHE A 99 18.07 -3.43 -2.79
N ASP A 100 19.03 -3.40 -1.87
CA ASP A 100 20.13 -4.36 -1.84
C ASP A 100 19.81 -5.45 -0.80
N PRO A 101 19.34 -6.63 -1.23
CA PRO A 101 19.07 -7.72 -0.30
C PRO A 101 20.32 -8.25 0.42
N ALA A 102 21.51 -8.03 -0.15
CA ALA A 102 22.79 -8.40 0.45
C ALA A 102 23.27 -7.36 1.48
N ARG A 103 22.77 -6.11 1.41
CA ARG A 103 23.10 -5.02 2.32
C ARG A 103 21.84 -4.41 2.94
N CYS A 104 21.37 -5.04 4.00
CA CYS A 104 20.19 -4.59 4.71
C CYS A 104 20.41 -3.25 5.43
N ARG A 105 19.41 -2.38 5.35
CA ARG A 105 19.24 -1.22 6.21
C ARG A 105 17.92 -1.36 6.94
N SER A 106 17.90 -1.01 8.23
CA SER A 106 16.70 -1.03 9.04
C SER A 106 15.59 -0.21 8.35
N PRO A 107 14.35 -0.71 8.33
CA PRO A 107 13.23 0.02 7.75
C PRO A 107 12.95 1.28 8.58
N ARG A 108 12.32 2.30 7.99
CA ARG A 108 12.23 3.64 8.60
C ARG A 108 11.46 3.67 9.92
N GLY A 109 10.49 2.76 10.07
CA GLY A 109 9.75 2.56 11.31
C GLY A 109 10.57 2.09 12.50
N LEU A 110 11.80 1.65 12.27
CA LEU A 110 12.73 1.11 13.27
C LEU A 110 14.10 1.80 13.16
N PRO A 111 14.18 3.13 13.37
CA PRO A 111 15.45 3.83 13.23
C PRO A 111 16.46 3.33 14.28
N ALA A 112 17.71 3.10 13.89
CA ALA A 112 18.79 2.82 14.83
C ALA A 112 19.44 4.14 15.31
N PRO A 113 19.91 4.26 16.58
CA PRO A 113 19.87 3.27 17.65
C PRO A 113 18.62 3.34 18.56
N ALA A 114 17.55 4.00 18.15
CA ALA A 114 16.34 4.16 18.97
C ALA A 114 15.12 3.60 18.22
N GLY A 115 14.70 2.38 18.53
CA GLY A 115 13.46 1.76 18.01
C GLY A 115 12.18 2.44 18.51
N ASN A 116 12.12 3.77 18.42
CA ASN A 116 11.03 4.66 18.80
C ASN A 116 10.23 5.17 17.58
N GLY A 117 10.46 4.60 16.40
CA GLY A 117 9.70 4.92 15.19
C GLY A 117 8.28 4.34 15.22
N ALA A 118 7.52 4.58 14.16
CA ALA A 118 6.11 4.17 14.07
C ALA A 118 5.88 2.66 14.21
N ALA A 119 6.91 1.83 14.04
CA ALA A 119 6.88 0.38 14.21
C ALA A 119 7.60 -0.12 15.47
N ALA A 120 7.78 0.75 16.48
CA ALA A 120 8.34 0.38 17.77
C ALA A 120 7.65 -0.87 18.36
N GLY A 121 8.44 -1.86 18.78
CA GLY A 121 7.93 -3.08 19.41
C GLY A 121 7.44 -4.18 18.47
N THR A 122 7.46 -3.98 17.14
CA THR A 122 7.08 -5.01 16.13
C THR A 122 7.93 -6.26 16.16
N ARG A 123 9.14 -6.20 16.75
CA ARG A 123 10.15 -7.29 16.78
C ARG A 123 10.67 -7.70 15.41
N PHE A 124 10.41 -6.92 14.36
CA PHE A 124 11.08 -7.13 13.08
C PHE A 124 12.60 -6.94 13.26
N PRO A 125 13.46 -7.76 12.63
CA PRO A 125 14.90 -7.70 12.83
C PRO A 125 15.47 -6.29 12.54
N LEU A 126 16.28 -5.76 13.44
CA LEU A 126 16.91 -4.44 13.27
C LEU A 126 17.89 -4.42 12.08
N ASP A 127 18.48 -5.57 11.76
CA ASP A 127 19.33 -5.78 10.59
C ASP A 127 18.55 -6.28 9.36
N GLY A 128 17.21 -6.34 9.43
CA GLY A 128 16.35 -6.69 8.31
C GLY A 128 16.07 -5.49 7.40
N CYS A 129 15.57 -5.75 6.20
CA CYS A 129 15.12 -4.72 5.26
C CYS A 129 13.80 -5.11 4.59
N ILE A 130 13.09 -4.08 4.12
CA ILE A 130 11.88 -4.22 3.31
C ILE A 130 12.15 -3.60 1.95
N GLY A 131 11.83 -4.34 0.90
CA GLY A 131 11.83 -3.86 -0.47
C GLY A 131 10.39 -3.66 -0.95
N GLU A 132 10.15 -2.56 -1.63
CA GLU A 132 8.87 -2.14 -2.19
C GLU A 132 8.90 -2.37 -3.71
N GLU A 133 7.76 -2.71 -4.29
CA GLU A 133 7.51 -2.58 -5.73
C GLU A 133 6.16 -1.91 -5.96
N VAL A 134 6.07 -1.05 -6.97
CA VAL A 134 4.81 -0.52 -7.47
C VAL A 134 4.66 -0.90 -8.93
N ARG A 135 3.48 -1.44 -9.29
CA ARG A 135 3.18 -1.94 -10.64
C ARG A 135 1.84 -1.43 -11.15
N ARG A 136 1.78 -1.25 -12.47
CA ARG A 136 0.65 -0.65 -13.18
C ARG A 136 0.25 -1.54 -14.34
N ASN A 137 -1.03 -1.86 -14.41
CA ASN A 137 -1.56 -2.65 -15.50
C ASN A 137 -1.44 -1.91 -16.84
N TRP A 138 -1.79 -2.61 -17.93
CA TRP A 138 -1.63 -2.09 -19.29
C TRP A 138 -2.36 -0.77 -19.52
N ALA A 139 -3.57 -0.63 -18.98
CA ALA A 139 -4.37 0.59 -19.11
C ALA A 139 -3.68 1.81 -18.48
N SER A 140 -3.17 1.66 -17.25
CA SER A 140 -2.37 2.69 -16.57
C SER A 140 -1.09 3.01 -17.35
N PHE A 141 -0.34 1.99 -17.78
CA PHE A 141 0.89 2.16 -18.55
C PHE A 141 0.66 2.94 -19.84
N GLN A 142 -0.31 2.52 -20.66
CA GLN A 142 -0.61 3.18 -21.93
C GLN A 142 -1.03 4.63 -21.71
N TYR A 143 -1.86 4.90 -20.71
CA TYR A 143 -2.29 6.25 -20.40
C TYR A 143 -1.11 7.14 -20.03
N ILE A 144 -0.23 6.66 -19.14
CA ILE A 144 0.95 7.40 -18.69
C ILE A 144 1.88 7.71 -19.87
N VAL A 145 2.26 6.70 -20.65
CA VAL A 145 3.22 6.85 -21.74
C VAL A 145 2.67 7.69 -22.89
N SER A 146 1.41 7.47 -23.30
CA SER A 146 0.81 8.22 -24.42
C SER A 146 0.60 9.70 -24.14
N ASN A 147 0.47 10.09 -22.86
CA ASN A 147 0.35 11.49 -22.43
C ASN A 147 1.70 12.10 -22.01
N GLY A 148 2.81 11.39 -22.16
CA GLY A 148 4.14 11.87 -21.74
C GLY A 148 4.28 12.08 -20.23
N LEU A 149 3.50 11.36 -19.42
CA LEU A 149 3.51 11.49 -17.96
C LEU A 149 4.65 10.68 -17.29
N ASP A 150 5.59 10.17 -18.09
CA ASP A 150 6.69 9.29 -17.70
C ASP A 150 8.06 10.00 -17.59
N SER A 151 8.10 11.32 -17.69
CA SER A 151 9.33 12.13 -17.60
C SER A 151 9.06 13.52 -17.02
N HIS A 152 10.07 14.15 -16.41
CA HIS A 152 9.92 15.52 -15.89
C HIS A 152 9.56 16.52 -17.00
N ALA A 153 10.15 16.36 -18.19
CA ALA A 153 9.86 17.22 -19.34
C ALA A 153 8.41 17.08 -19.81
N GLY A 154 7.89 15.85 -19.86
CA GLY A 154 6.51 15.61 -20.26
C GLY A 154 5.50 16.05 -19.22
N LEU A 155 5.81 15.95 -17.92
CA LEU A 155 4.99 16.56 -16.86
C LEU A 155 4.97 18.10 -16.94
N ALA A 156 6.12 18.73 -17.17
CA ALA A 156 6.17 20.18 -17.39
C ALA A 156 5.33 20.59 -18.61
N HIS A 157 5.34 19.80 -19.68
CA HIS A 157 4.47 20.01 -20.83
C HIS A 157 2.98 19.85 -20.47
N ALA A 158 2.62 18.77 -19.78
CA ALA A 158 1.25 18.51 -19.30
C ALA A 158 0.73 19.67 -18.43
N TYR A 159 1.58 20.21 -17.54
CA TYR A 159 1.26 21.39 -16.76
C TYR A 159 0.99 22.62 -17.64
N ALA A 160 1.89 22.89 -18.60
CA ALA A 160 1.79 24.06 -19.48
C ALA A 160 0.49 24.08 -20.31
N ILE A 161 -0.02 22.92 -20.70
CA ILE A 161 -1.28 22.79 -21.43
C ILE A 161 -2.52 22.61 -20.54
N GLY A 162 -2.33 22.51 -19.22
CA GLY A 162 -3.41 22.26 -18.26
C GLY A 162 -4.07 20.89 -18.42
N LEU A 163 -3.28 19.85 -18.74
CA LEU A 163 -3.79 18.49 -18.94
C LEU A 163 -4.48 17.98 -17.68
N ARG A 164 -5.78 17.67 -17.77
CA ARG A 164 -6.46 16.95 -16.70
C ARG A 164 -6.07 15.48 -16.75
N VAL A 165 -5.13 15.08 -15.89
CA VAL A 165 -4.81 13.67 -15.67
C VAL A 165 -6.05 12.98 -15.11
N ASN A 166 -6.50 11.93 -15.80
CA ASN A 166 -7.65 11.12 -15.44
C ASN A 166 -7.49 9.76 -16.12
N LEU A 167 -6.99 8.79 -15.37
CA LEU A 167 -6.72 7.45 -15.85
C LEU A 167 -8.02 6.74 -16.27
N PRO A 168 -7.94 5.75 -17.17
CA PRO A 168 -9.11 5.01 -17.64
C PRO A 168 -9.70 4.13 -16.51
N ALA A 169 -10.98 3.76 -16.64
CA ALA A 169 -11.73 3.08 -15.58
C ALA A 169 -11.18 1.67 -15.21
N ASP A 170 -10.43 1.06 -16.12
CA ASP A 170 -9.75 -0.22 -15.95
C ASP A 170 -8.31 -0.06 -15.43
N ALA A 171 -7.86 1.14 -15.08
CA ALA A 171 -6.57 1.37 -14.45
C ALA A 171 -6.50 0.73 -13.05
N ILE A 172 -5.42 -0.03 -12.82
CA ILE A 172 -5.14 -0.68 -11.54
C ILE A 172 -3.67 -0.46 -11.19
N GLU A 173 -3.41 -0.19 -9.90
CA GLU A 173 -2.06 -0.22 -9.34
C GLU A 173 -1.96 -1.22 -8.20
N PHE A 174 -0.84 -1.94 -8.18
CA PHE A 174 -0.41 -2.80 -7.09
C PHE A 174 0.83 -2.18 -6.45
N LYS A 175 0.84 -2.07 -5.12
CA LYS A 175 2.05 -1.73 -4.35
C LYS A 175 2.30 -2.83 -3.34
N GLY A 176 3.45 -3.49 -3.39
CA GLY A 176 3.77 -4.61 -2.49
C GLY A 176 5.07 -4.39 -1.73
N ASP A 177 5.06 -4.73 -0.45
CA ASP A 177 6.22 -4.72 0.43
C ASP A 177 6.67 -6.13 0.76
N TRP A 178 7.97 -6.37 0.58
CA TRP A 178 8.59 -7.68 0.60
C TRP A 178 9.77 -7.68 1.58
N ALA A 179 9.98 -8.77 2.29
CA ALA A 179 11.20 -8.98 3.08
C ALA A 179 11.82 -10.34 2.77
N LYS A 180 13.11 -10.50 3.10
CA LYS A 180 13.79 -11.79 2.95
C LYS A 180 13.08 -12.84 3.78
N VAL A 181 12.93 -14.04 3.22
CA VAL A 181 12.31 -15.18 3.92
C VAL A 181 12.96 -15.42 5.30
N SER A 182 14.28 -15.26 5.39
CA SER A 182 15.01 -15.40 6.66
C SER A 182 14.68 -14.32 7.69
N ASP A 183 14.42 -13.08 7.27
CA ASP A 183 14.05 -12.00 8.18
C ASP A 183 12.59 -12.14 8.65
N VAL A 184 11.70 -12.62 7.77
CA VAL A 184 10.32 -12.99 8.15
C VAL A 184 10.33 -14.13 9.15
N ALA A 185 11.15 -15.17 8.92
CA ALA A 185 11.27 -16.29 9.87
C ALA A 185 11.72 -15.81 11.26
N LYS A 186 12.72 -14.92 11.32
CA LYS A 186 13.14 -14.28 12.58
C LYS A 186 12.02 -13.44 13.21
N TRP A 187 11.32 -12.64 12.41
CA TRP A 187 10.22 -11.77 12.88
C TRP A 187 9.11 -12.58 13.55
N LEU A 188 8.74 -13.71 12.93
CA LEU A 188 7.69 -14.62 13.40
C LEU A 188 8.18 -15.65 14.43
N GLN A 189 9.48 -15.68 14.73
CA GLN A 189 10.11 -16.68 15.60
C GLN A 189 9.83 -18.13 15.14
N THR A 190 10.00 -18.36 13.84
CA THR A 190 9.72 -19.63 13.15
C THR A 190 10.85 -19.96 12.16
N ASP A 191 10.63 -20.91 11.25
CA ASP A 191 11.57 -21.30 10.20
C ASP A 191 11.12 -20.88 8.78
N ALA A 192 12.04 -21.00 7.82
CA ALA A 192 11.78 -20.63 6.42
C ALA A 192 10.73 -21.52 5.73
N GLY A 193 10.52 -22.76 6.20
CA GLY A 193 9.48 -23.65 5.72
C GLY A 193 8.09 -23.11 6.06
N PHE A 194 7.90 -22.64 7.30
CA PHE A 194 6.67 -21.96 7.70
C PHE A 194 6.39 -20.74 6.80
N VAL A 195 7.40 -19.90 6.57
CA VAL A 195 7.23 -18.70 5.72
C VAL A 195 6.77 -19.08 4.31
N ARG A 196 7.37 -20.09 3.67
CA ARG A 196 6.98 -20.55 2.32
C ARG A 196 5.57 -21.13 2.25
N GLN A 197 5.02 -21.61 3.36
CA GLN A 197 3.64 -22.13 3.43
C GLN A 197 2.61 -21.02 3.62
N HIS A 198 3.01 -19.91 4.27
CA HIS A 198 2.09 -18.86 4.71
C HIS A 198 2.21 -17.55 3.93
N TYR A 199 3.28 -17.35 3.17
CA TYR A 199 3.54 -16.14 2.39
C TYR A 199 3.74 -16.49 0.92
N TYR A 200 3.27 -15.61 0.04
CA TYR A 200 3.66 -15.68 -1.37
C TYR A 200 5.14 -15.33 -1.48
N THR A 201 5.94 -16.27 -1.98
CA THR A 201 7.39 -16.10 -2.13
C THR A 201 7.79 -15.95 -3.57
N ALA A 202 8.73 -15.05 -3.82
CA ALA A 202 9.33 -14.82 -5.12
C ALA A 202 10.84 -14.63 -4.99
N TYR A 203 11.53 -14.46 -6.11
CA TYR A 203 12.94 -14.08 -6.12
C TYR A 203 13.10 -12.64 -6.58
N ALA A 204 13.69 -11.81 -5.72
CA ALA A 204 14.13 -10.46 -6.06
C ALA A 204 15.59 -10.46 -6.51
N PHE A 205 15.92 -9.55 -7.42
CA PHE A 205 17.23 -9.40 -8.02
C PHE A 205 17.78 -8.00 -7.78
N ASN A 206 19.06 -7.93 -7.41
CA ASN A 206 19.88 -6.72 -7.45
C ASN A 206 21.23 -7.09 -8.06
N ALA A 207 21.56 -6.49 -9.21
CA ALA A 207 22.73 -6.81 -10.02
C ALA A 207 22.90 -8.33 -10.25
N SER A 208 23.71 -9.01 -9.43
CA SER A 208 23.99 -10.45 -9.51
C SER A 208 23.46 -11.28 -8.35
N THR A 209 22.80 -10.66 -7.37
CA THR A 209 22.29 -11.35 -6.17
C THR A 209 20.82 -11.70 -6.36
N ARG A 210 20.53 -13.00 -6.26
CA ARG A 210 19.18 -13.55 -6.23
C ARG A 210 18.79 -13.83 -4.78
N THR A 211 17.71 -13.22 -4.30
CA THR A 211 17.24 -13.38 -2.92
C THR A 211 15.79 -13.81 -2.89
N GLU A 212 15.49 -14.83 -2.09
CA GLU A 212 14.12 -15.26 -1.84
C GLU A 212 13.44 -14.30 -0.87
N VAL A 213 12.33 -13.73 -1.32
CA VAL A 213 11.55 -12.74 -0.60
C VAL A 213 10.10 -13.21 -0.44
N ALA A 214 9.46 -12.76 0.63
CA ALA A 214 8.07 -13.02 0.96
C ALA A 214 7.28 -11.70 0.95
N LEU A 215 6.13 -11.69 0.28
CA LEU A 215 5.22 -10.55 0.22
C LEU A 215 4.53 -10.38 1.58
N LEU A 216 4.82 -9.31 2.29
CA LEU A 216 4.30 -9.08 3.64
C LEU A 216 2.92 -8.42 3.62
N ALA A 217 2.79 -7.39 2.79
CA ALA A 217 1.59 -6.57 2.67
C ALA A 217 1.57 -5.86 1.31
N PHE A 218 0.38 -5.45 0.89
CA PHE A 218 0.20 -4.72 -0.36
C PHE A 218 -1.07 -3.89 -0.39
N HIS A 219 -1.03 -2.81 -1.18
CA HIS A 219 -2.20 -2.06 -1.58
C HIS A 219 -2.63 -2.43 -2.99
N ILE A 220 -3.93 -2.41 -3.21
CA ILE A 220 -4.53 -2.37 -4.54
C ILE A 220 -5.29 -1.06 -4.66
N SER A 221 -5.09 -0.33 -5.76
CA SER A 221 -5.94 0.80 -6.13
C SER A 221 -6.55 0.58 -7.50
N SER A 222 -7.84 0.88 -7.65
CA SER A 222 -8.59 0.68 -8.90
C SER A 222 -9.46 1.88 -9.27
N LYS A 223 -9.40 2.31 -10.54
CA LYS A 223 -10.12 3.48 -11.06
C LYS A 223 -11.57 3.21 -11.48
N GLN A 224 -12.12 2.05 -11.12
CA GLN A 224 -13.50 1.66 -11.43
C GLN A 224 -14.55 2.73 -11.07
N ILE A 225 -14.22 3.64 -10.15
CA ILE A 225 -15.02 4.81 -9.78
C ILE A 225 -14.17 6.08 -9.81
N ALA A 226 -14.81 7.26 -9.87
CA ALA A 226 -14.12 8.54 -9.98
C ALA A 226 -13.04 8.78 -8.90
N ASN A 227 -13.33 8.42 -7.64
CA ASN A 227 -12.45 8.62 -6.49
C ASN A 227 -11.49 7.45 -6.21
N TRP A 228 -11.39 6.47 -7.13
CA TRP A 228 -10.69 5.21 -6.93
C TRP A 228 -11.24 4.38 -5.76
N VAL A 229 -11.07 3.06 -5.83
CA VAL A 229 -11.21 2.16 -4.70
C VAL A 229 -9.82 1.77 -4.24
N TRP A 230 -9.52 2.02 -2.98
CA TRP A 230 -8.28 1.64 -2.31
C TRP A 230 -8.55 0.46 -1.41
N ALA A 231 -7.69 -0.54 -1.45
CA ALA A 231 -7.78 -1.72 -0.62
C ALA A 231 -6.40 -2.06 -0.08
N ASP A 232 -6.37 -2.53 1.16
CA ASP A 232 -5.13 -2.83 1.83
C ASP A 232 -5.14 -4.25 2.37
N PHE A 233 -4.09 -5.01 2.07
CA PHE A 233 -3.98 -6.42 2.40
C PHE A 233 -2.66 -6.69 3.10
N GLU A 234 -2.67 -7.63 4.03
CA GLU A 234 -1.43 -8.16 4.58
C GLU A 234 -1.55 -9.62 5.00
N ALA A 235 -0.41 -10.30 5.14
CA ALA A 235 -0.38 -11.70 5.48
C ALA A 235 -1.04 -11.98 6.85
N GLY A 236 -1.69 -13.13 6.92
CA GLY A 236 -2.47 -13.64 8.05
C GLY A 236 -1.69 -13.70 9.37
N THR A 237 -0.38 -13.90 9.24
CA THR A 237 0.54 -14.15 10.35
C THR A 237 1.34 -12.91 10.73
N ASN A 238 1.20 -11.78 10.03
CA ASN A 238 1.90 -10.55 10.39
C ASN A 238 1.53 -10.10 11.82
N PRO A 239 2.53 -9.92 12.71
CA PRO A 239 2.34 -9.29 14.01
C PRO A 239 1.75 -7.89 13.87
N GLY A 240 0.68 -7.63 14.60
CA GLY A 240 0.10 -6.29 14.71
C GLY A 240 -0.90 -5.89 13.61
N ARG A 241 -1.29 -6.81 12.72
CA ARG A 241 -2.24 -6.57 11.61
C ARG A 241 -3.43 -5.68 11.97
N CYS A 242 -4.09 -5.85 13.12
CA CYS A 242 -5.30 -5.07 13.47
C CYS A 242 -5.12 -4.15 14.69
N ASP A 243 -3.88 -3.81 15.09
CA ASP A 243 -3.61 -3.15 16.39
C ASP A 243 -4.10 -1.71 16.54
N THR A 244 -4.14 -0.93 15.47
CA THR A 244 -4.43 0.51 15.58
C THR A 244 -5.89 0.84 15.30
N ILE A 245 -6.36 0.42 14.14
CA ILE A 245 -7.71 0.75 13.64
C ILE A 245 -8.62 -0.49 13.59
N GLY A 246 -8.18 -1.65 14.07
CA GLY A 246 -8.88 -2.91 13.83
C GLY A 246 -8.76 -3.35 12.36
N CYS A 247 -9.60 -4.28 11.95
CA CYS A 247 -9.77 -4.68 10.55
C CYS A 247 -11.26 -4.74 10.18
N HIS A 248 -11.58 -4.38 8.94
CA HIS A 248 -12.93 -4.44 8.39
C HIS A 248 -12.93 -5.18 7.04
N ASP A 249 -13.78 -6.18 6.90
CA ASP A 249 -13.98 -6.93 5.66
C ASP A 249 -15.40 -7.52 5.63
N SER A 250 -16.34 -6.75 5.10
CA SER A 250 -17.77 -7.11 5.03
C SER A 250 -18.10 -8.19 3.99
N PHE A 251 -17.15 -8.58 3.14
CA PHE A 251 -17.37 -9.56 2.07
C PHE A 251 -16.52 -10.83 2.24
N GLY A 252 -15.22 -10.68 2.42
CA GLY A 252 -14.26 -11.77 2.35
C GLY A 252 -13.96 -12.48 3.66
N ALA A 253 -14.25 -11.86 4.80
CA ALA A 253 -14.03 -12.46 6.11
C ALA A 253 -15.31 -13.08 6.67
N ALA A 254 -15.17 -14.22 7.35
CA ALA A 254 -16.26 -14.81 8.13
C ALA A 254 -16.63 -13.92 9.35
N VAL A 255 -15.67 -13.12 9.83
CA VAL A 255 -15.87 -12.10 10.87
C VAL A 255 -15.52 -10.75 10.28
N ALA A 256 -16.55 -9.95 10.00
CA ALA A 256 -16.38 -8.70 9.26
C ALA A 256 -15.63 -7.62 10.02
N ASN A 257 -15.66 -7.63 11.36
CA ASN A 257 -14.99 -6.64 12.19
C ASN A 257 -14.08 -7.32 13.21
N VAL A 258 -12.79 -7.00 13.17
CA VAL A 258 -11.81 -7.46 14.15
C VAL A 258 -11.33 -6.26 14.95
N ALA A 259 -11.61 -6.24 16.25
CA ALA A 259 -11.14 -5.19 17.15
C ALA A 259 -9.63 -5.32 17.41
N PRO A 260 -8.95 -4.20 17.73
CA PRO A 260 -7.58 -4.24 18.24
C PRO A 260 -7.40 -5.16 19.45
N ASN A 261 -6.28 -5.87 19.48
CA ASN A 261 -5.82 -6.58 20.67
C ASN A 261 -5.42 -5.60 21.76
N GLN A 262 -5.61 -5.99 23.02
CA GLN A 262 -5.15 -5.20 24.17
C GLN A 262 -3.62 -5.12 24.24
N VAL A 263 -2.94 -6.14 23.73
CA VAL A 263 -1.48 -6.20 23.63
C VAL A 263 -1.11 -6.15 22.15
N GLY A 264 -0.33 -5.14 21.77
CA GLY A 264 0.12 -4.98 20.39
C GLY A 264 1.16 -6.01 19.96
N ASN A 265 1.43 -6.02 18.66
CA ASN A 265 2.39 -6.86 17.96
C ASN A 265 2.17 -8.36 18.21
N GLN A 266 0.90 -8.75 18.36
CA GLN A 266 0.48 -10.15 18.45
C GLN A 266 -0.10 -10.64 17.12
N ALA A 267 -0.11 -11.95 16.93
CA ALA A 267 -0.83 -12.57 15.82
C ALA A 267 -2.35 -12.50 16.06
N TYR A 268 -3.11 -12.22 15.01
CA TYR A 268 -4.58 -12.26 15.01
C TYR A 268 -5.13 -13.59 14.48
N GLY A 269 -4.24 -14.54 14.19
CA GLY A 269 -4.57 -15.79 13.51
C GLY A 269 -5.00 -15.59 12.05
N ALA A 270 -5.37 -16.71 11.43
CA ALA A 270 -5.89 -16.72 10.07
C ALA A 270 -7.22 -15.96 10.00
N CYS A 271 -7.37 -15.08 9.02
CA CYS A 271 -8.66 -14.50 8.69
C CYS A 271 -9.51 -15.55 7.96
N ALA A 272 -10.39 -16.24 8.70
CA ALA A 272 -11.31 -17.21 8.14
C ALA A 272 -12.09 -16.58 6.97
N LYS A 273 -12.06 -17.25 5.81
CA LYS A 273 -12.65 -16.75 4.56
C LYS A 273 -14.15 -17.03 4.53
N SER A 274 -14.93 -16.09 4.00
CA SER A 274 -16.33 -16.33 3.67
C SER A 274 -16.44 -17.36 2.54
N THR A 275 -17.57 -18.06 2.47
CA THR A 275 -17.83 -19.00 1.36
C THR A 275 -17.83 -18.30 0.01
N ALA A 276 -18.32 -17.05 -0.05
CA ALA A 276 -18.33 -16.26 -1.28
C ALA A 276 -16.91 -15.95 -1.77
N LEU A 277 -16.00 -15.57 -0.87
CA LEU A 277 -14.60 -15.34 -1.24
C LEU A 277 -13.89 -16.63 -1.63
N GLN A 278 -14.12 -17.74 -0.93
CA GLN A 278 -13.56 -19.03 -1.32
C GLN A 278 -13.95 -19.41 -2.75
N ALA A 279 -15.22 -19.21 -3.12
CA ALA A 279 -15.71 -19.44 -4.47
C ALA A 279 -15.05 -18.48 -5.49
N LEU A 280 -14.92 -17.19 -5.16
CA LEU A 280 -14.27 -16.20 -6.01
C LEU A 280 -12.81 -16.58 -6.30
N LEU A 281 -12.03 -16.89 -5.26
CA LEU A 281 -10.62 -17.29 -5.37
C LEU A 281 -10.44 -18.61 -6.13
N HIS A 282 -11.32 -19.58 -5.89
CA HIS A 282 -11.35 -20.85 -6.63
C HIS A 282 -11.63 -20.63 -8.11
N ASN A 283 -12.66 -19.83 -8.45
CA ASN A 283 -13.05 -19.56 -9.84
C ASN A 283 -11.99 -18.78 -10.61
N ALA A 284 -11.24 -17.91 -9.93
CA ALA A 284 -10.09 -17.22 -10.51
C ALA A 284 -8.84 -18.11 -10.64
N GLY A 285 -8.86 -19.34 -10.12
CA GLY A 285 -7.71 -20.25 -10.17
C GLY A 285 -6.53 -19.80 -9.31
N THR A 286 -6.78 -19.00 -8.28
CA THR A 286 -5.71 -18.48 -7.40
C THR A 286 -5.02 -19.62 -6.64
N ALA A 287 -3.70 -19.53 -6.49
CA ALA A 287 -2.93 -20.51 -5.75
C ALA A 287 -3.31 -20.50 -4.24
N PRO A 288 -3.25 -21.66 -3.54
CA PRO A 288 -3.70 -21.76 -2.15
C PRO A 288 -3.04 -20.79 -1.16
N VAL A 289 -1.79 -20.37 -1.43
CA VAL A 289 -1.05 -19.41 -0.61
C VAL A 289 -1.76 -18.06 -0.46
N TRP A 290 -2.56 -17.65 -1.45
CA TRP A 290 -3.32 -16.40 -1.41
C TRP A 290 -4.44 -16.40 -0.36
N ASN A 291 -4.90 -17.58 0.09
CA ASN A 291 -5.84 -17.68 1.21
C ASN A 291 -5.24 -17.19 2.54
N ASN A 292 -3.91 -17.05 2.62
CA ASN A 292 -3.25 -16.57 3.81
C ASN A 292 -3.25 -15.04 3.94
N TYR A 293 -3.66 -14.27 2.91
CA TYR A 293 -3.70 -12.80 2.99
C TYR A 293 -5.07 -12.31 3.46
N CYS A 294 -5.10 -11.21 4.20
CA CYS A 294 -6.31 -10.66 4.81
C CYS A 294 -6.52 -9.22 4.39
N LEU A 295 -7.75 -8.87 4.03
CA LEU A 295 -8.15 -7.47 3.85
C LEU A 295 -8.11 -6.77 5.21
N LYS A 296 -7.43 -5.63 5.26
CA LYS A 296 -7.42 -4.71 6.38
C LYS A 296 -8.65 -3.81 6.39
N GLY A 297 -9.01 -3.34 5.21
CA GLY A 297 -10.11 -2.45 4.93
C GLY A 297 -10.01 -1.93 3.50
N SER A 298 -11.00 -1.12 3.11
CA SER A 298 -11.07 -0.45 1.83
C SER A 298 -11.59 1.00 1.96
N GLN A 299 -11.27 1.85 1.00
CA GLN A 299 -11.65 3.26 0.97
C GLN A 299 -12.05 3.74 -0.43
N ALA A 300 -13.11 4.53 -0.49
CA ALA A 300 -13.54 5.27 -1.68
C ALA A 300 -14.10 6.68 -1.34
N ALA A 301 -13.96 7.10 -0.09
CA ALA A 301 -14.22 8.46 0.38
C ALA A 301 -13.16 8.91 1.41
N PHE A 302 -13.13 10.23 1.68
CA PHE A 302 -12.18 10.85 2.62
C PHE A 302 -12.66 10.88 4.08
N ILE A 303 -13.97 11.04 4.28
CA ILE A 303 -14.59 11.25 5.60
C ILE A 303 -15.93 10.52 5.69
N ASP A 304 -16.33 10.18 6.91
CA ASP A 304 -17.66 9.65 7.21
C ASP A 304 -18.74 10.74 7.25
N ARG A 305 -19.99 10.33 7.54
CA ARG A 305 -21.15 11.24 7.65
C ARG A 305 -21.04 12.23 8.82
N ASN A 306 -20.16 11.96 9.78
CA ASN A 306 -19.89 12.79 10.95
C ASN A 306 -18.60 13.62 10.77
N ALA A 307 -18.05 13.69 9.56
CA ALA A 307 -16.79 14.36 9.22
C ALA A 307 -15.54 13.78 9.90
N ASN A 308 -15.59 12.56 10.41
CA ASN A 308 -14.39 11.86 10.86
C ASN A 308 -13.59 11.37 9.65
N PRO A 309 -12.25 11.50 9.67
CA PRO A 309 -11.39 10.92 8.64
C PRO A 309 -11.58 9.42 8.49
N TYR A 310 -11.65 8.99 7.24
CA TYR A 310 -11.50 7.60 6.91
C TYR A 310 -10.02 7.19 6.99
N LEU A 311 -9.69 6.14 7.75
CA LEU A 311 -8.33 5.62 7.93
C LEU A 311 -8.14 4.26 7.26
N LEU A 312 -6.99 4.08 6.62
CA LEU A 312 -6.59 2.83 5.98
C LEU A 312 -5.07 2.74 5.95
N GLY A 313 -4.57 1.57 6.31
CA GLY A 313 -3.16 1.22 6.37
C GLY A 313 -2.95 -0.11 7.10
N ASN A 314 -1.77 -0.69 6.95
CA ASN A 314 -1.40 -2.00 7.48
C ASN A 314 -0.15 -1.89 8.38
N SER A 315 0.23 -3.01 9.00
CA SER A 315 1.34 -3.04 9.96
C SER A 315 2.74 -2.94 9.32
N VAL A 316 2.82 -3.03 7.99
CA VAL A 316 4.08 -3.11 7.24
C VAL A 316 4.32 -1.83 6.45
N ILE A 317 3.45 -1.48 5.52
CA ILE A 317 3.69 -0.40 4.53
C ILE A 317 3.86 0.94 5.22
N GLU A 318 2.91 1.32 6.07
CA GLU A 318 2.94 2.62 6.72
C GLU A 318 3.91 2.67 7.88
N PRO A 319 3.75 1.90 8.98
CA PRO A 319 4.56 2.11 10.16
C PRO A 319 5.95 1.50 10.01
N LEU A 320 6.08 0.27 9.49
CA LEU A 320 7.37 -0.44 9.46
C LEU A 320 8.26 0.09 8.33
N ASN A 321 7.79 0.04 7.09
CA ASN A 321 8.57 0.43 5.92
C ASN A 321 8.68 1.96 5.80
N ALA A 322 7.56 2.69 5.85
CA ALA A 322 7.55 4.14 5.62
C ALA A 322 7.71 5.01 6.89
N GLY A 323 7.52 4.46 8.10
CA GLY A 323 7.61 5.22 9.35
C GLY A 323 6.41 6.13 9.64
N ILE A 324 5.25 5.84 9.04
CA ILE A 324 3.99 6.56 9.22
C ILE A 324 3.07 5.78 10.18
N PRO A 325 2.61 6.35 11.31
CA PRO A 325 1.66 5.66 12.18
C PRO A 325 0.33 5.37 11.46
N VAL A 326 -0.23 4.17 11.62
CA VAL A 326 -1.52 3.78 10.98
C VAL A 326 -2.67 4.74 11.35
N ALA A 327 -2.64 5.34 12.55
CA ALA A 327 -3.62 6.35 12.97
C ALA A 327 -3.57 7.67 12.14
N ARG A 328 -2.53 7.82 11.31
CA ARG A 328 -2.30 8.95 10.40
C ARG A 328 -2.24 8.50 8.94
N SER A 329 -2.77 7.31 8.65
CA SER A 329 -2.76 6.72 7.31
C SER A 329 -4.15 6.76 6.68
N SER A 330 -4.21 7.29 5.47
CA SER A 330 -5.38 7.21 4.58
C SER A 330 -4.86 7.10 3.16
N CYS A 331 -5.02 5.94 2.53
CA CYS A 331 -4.59 5.74 1.15
C CYS A 331 -5.19 6.83 0.24
N MET A 332 -6.49 7.09 0.38
CA MET A 332 -7.15 8.14 -0.40
C MET A 332 -6.60 9.54 -0.13
N THR A 333 -6.51 9.95 1.13
CA THR A 333 -6.09 11.32 1.44
C THR A 333 -4.64 11.54 1.03
N CYS A 334 -3.75 10.61 1.37
CA CYS A 334 -2.34 10.67 1.00
C CYS A 334 -2.18 10.72 -0.52
N HIS A 335 -2.91 9.90 -1.28
CA HIS A 335 -2.79 9.88 -2.73
C HIS A 335 -3.49 11.04 -3.43
N ALA A 336 -4.52 11.66 -2.86
CA ALA A 336 -5.16 12.83 -3.46
C ALA A 336 -4.22 14.05 -3.56
N TYR A 337 -3.11 14.05 -2.81
CA TYR A 337 -2.04 15.04 -2.93
C TYR A 337 -1.06 14.76 -4.07
N ALA A 338 -1.13 13.59 -4.69
CA ALA A 338 -0.27 13.23 -5.81
C ALA A 338 -0.48 14.24 -6.96
N SER A 339 0.58 15.00 -7.23
CA SER A 339 0.54 16.18 -8.11
C SER A 339 1.94 16.68 -8.44
N PHE A 340 2.05 17.50 -9.50
CA PHE A 340 3.32 18.04 -9.98
C PHE A 340 3.24 19.53 -10.36
N ASP A 341 4.36 20.25 -10.25
CA ASP A 341 4.45 21.69 -10.54
C ASP A 341 4.76 21.98 -12.03
N GLN A 342 4.91 23.27 -12.37
CA GLN A 342 5.25 23.74 -13.72
C GLN A 342 6.58 23.21 -14.29
N ARG A 343 7.44 22.63 -13.45
CA ARG A 343 8.71 22.01 -13.83
C ARG A 343 8.63 20.48 -13.82
N GLY A 344 7.46 19.92 -13.53
CA GLY A 344 7.25 18.48 -13.39
C GLY A 344 7.80 17.91 -12.07
N ASN A 345 8.02 18.74 -11.04
CA ASN A 345 8.46 18.24 -9.73
C ASN A 345 7.27 17.79 -8.88
N PRO A 346 7.39 16.73 -8.07
CA PRO A 346 6.34 16.28 -7.15
C PRO A 346 5.96 17.33 -6.10
N ASN A 347 4.68 17.32 -5.74
CA ASN A 347 4.19 17.94 -4.52
C ASN A 347 4.54 17.09 -3.29
N ALA A 348 5.79 17.16 -2.84
CA ALA A 348 6.26 16.39 -1.69
C ALA A 348 5.83 16.99 -0.34
N SER A 349 5.42 18.26 -0.28
CA SER A 349 5.11 18.98 0.98
C SER A 349 4.12 18.24 1.90
N PRO A 350 3.02 17.64 1.39
CA PRO A 350 2.08 16.86 2.20
C PRO A 350 2.66 15.59 2.81
N LEU A 351 3.80 15.09 2.29
CA LEU A 351 4.39 13.79 2.65
C LEU A 351 5.69 13.89 3.47
N ILE A 352 6.26 15.10 3.64
CA ILE A 352 7.57 15.29 4.28
C ILE A 352 7.52 15.16 5.82
N GLU A 353 6.34 15.30 6.45
CA GLU A 353 6.19 15.23 7.90
C GLU A 353 5.34 14.01 8.34
N PRO A 354 5.97 12.90 8.79
CA PRO A 354 5.27 11.65 9.16
C PRO A 354 4.19 11.79 10.23
N LEU A 355 4.41 12.68 11.20
CA LEU A 355 3.45 12.94 12.27
C LEU A 355 2.27 13.81 11.80
N ASN A 356 2.43 14.47 10.65
CA ASN A 356 1.43 15.32 10.01
C ASN A 356 0.94 14.74 8.67
N SER A 357 1.14 13.43 8.43
CA SER A 357 0.55 12.74 7.29
C SER A 357 -0.95 13.02 7.20
N PRO A 358 -1.46 13.39 6.02
CA PRO A 358 -2.80 13.94 5.90
C PRO A 358 -3.86 12.84 5.95
N VAL A 359 -4.95 13.14 6.67
CA VAL A 359 -6.16 12.31 6.72
C VAL A 359 -7.38 13.22 6.62
N GLY A 360 -8.46 12.72 6.03
CA GLY A 360 -9.69 13.49 5.84
C GLY A 360 -9.67 14.29 4.54
N LEU A 361 -10.34 15.44 4.53
CA LEU A 361 -10.44 16.26 3.31
C LEU A 361 -9.09 16.85 2.91
N VAL A 362 -8.87 16.92 1.59
CA VAL A 362 -7.68 17.56 1.00
C VAL A 362 -7.70 19.06 1.28
N ASP A 363 -6.68 19.53 1.99
CA ASP A 363 -6.33 20.95 2.11
C ASP A 363 -5.87 21.48 0.74
N GLN A 364 -6.77 22.23 0.09
CA GLN A 364 -6.55 22.81 -1.23
C GLN A 364 -5.42 23.85 -1.27
N SER A 365 -5.08 24.46 -0.12
CA SER A 365 -3.97 25.42 -0.08
C SER A 365 -2.62 24.77 -0.43
N LYS A 366 -2.47 23.48 -0.12
CA LYS A 366 -1.28 22.67 -0.45
C LYS A 366 -1.25 22.19 -1.90
N MET A 367 -2.30 22.43 -2.68
CA MET A 367 -2.39 22.09 -4.10
C MET A 367 -2.17 23.29 -5.01
N ILE A 368 -2.02 24.50 -4.45
CA ILE A 368 -1.80 25.72 -5.23
C ILE A 368 -0.48 25.60 -6.00
N GLY A 369 -0.55 25.82 -7.31
CA GLY A 369 0.61 25.73 -8.20
C GLY A 369 0.93 24.32 -8.68
N TYR A 370 0.13 23.31 -8.32
CA TYR A 370 0.30 21.92 -8.72
C TYR A 370 -0.89 21.41 -9.57
N LEU A 371 -0.60 20.47 -10.46
CA LEU A 371 -1.59 19.72 -11.23
C LEU A 371 -1.71 18.30 -10.66
N SER A 372 -2.93 17.88 -10.30
CA SER A 372 -3.18 16.54 -9.75
C SER A 372 -2.97 15.45 -10.80
N ASN A 373 -2.35 14.34 -10.41
CA ASN A 373 -2.07 13.19 -11.29
C ASN A 373 -3.00 11.99 -11.01
N ASP A 374 -4.25 12.27 -10.63
CA ASP A 374 -5.31 11.28 -10.43
C ASP A 374 -4.94 10.15 -9.45
N PHE A 375 -4.42 10.54 -8.27
CA PHE A 375 -4.02 9.67 -7.18
C PHE A 375 -2.74 8.83 -7.38
N ILE A 376 -1.98 9.02 -8.47
CA ILE A 376 -0.84 8.17 -8.79
C ILE A 376 0.51 8.84 -8.46
N TRP A 377 1.10 8.52 -7.31
CA TRP A 377 2.42 9.07 -6.94
C TRP A 377 3.56 8.71 -7.91
N GLY A 378 3.45 7.58 -8.62
CA GLY A 378 4.42 7.15 -9.63
C GLY A 378 4.73 8.22 -10.69
N ILE A 379 3.70 8.98 -11.09
CA ILE A 379 3.75 10.04 -12.11
C ILE A 379 4.50 11.30 -11.61
N SER A 380 5.21 11.21 -10.49
CA SER A 380 5.94 12.33 -9.90
C SER A 380 7.19 11.91 -9.14
N LEU A 381 7.72 10.71 -9.41
CA LEU A 381 8.86 10.18 -8.68
C LEU A 381 10.17 10.94 -8.97
N PRO A 382 11.03 11.19 -7.96
CA PRO A 382 12.34 11.84 -8.18
C PRO A 382 13.26 11.09 -9.15
N GLU A 383 12.99 9.81 -9.41
CA GLU A 383 13.78 8.94 -10.30
C GLU A 383 13.35 9.03 -11.77
N MET A 384 12.34 9.84 -12.09
CA MET A 384 11.93 10.08 -13.47
C MET A 384 13.06 10.67 -14.30
N LYS A 385 13.09 10.25 -15.55
CA LYS A 385 14.02 10.74 -16.59
C LYS A 385 13.81 12.20 -16.99
#